data_AF-A0A916JBS9-F1
#
_entry.id   AF-A0A916JBS9-F1
#
_cell.length_a   1.000
_cell.length_b   1.000
_cell.length_c   1.000
_cell.angle_alpha   90.00
_cell.angle_beta   90.00
_cell.angle_gamma   90.00
#
_symmetry.space_group_name_H-M   'P 1'
#
loop_
_entity.id
_entity.type
_entity.pdbx_description
1 polymer ?
#
loop_
_entity_poly.entity_id
_entity_poly.type
_entity_poly.pdbx_seq_one_letter_code
_entity_poly.pdbx_strand_id
1 'polypeptide(L)'
;MEKTEFEQMRDKALEQLMKGQSLTGKDGVFAPLLQQFLESALESEMNAHLSEQERESGNKRNGKGSKRLKTMSGEITLTTPEDRKSSFSPQIVKKRETVLADNLAPQIIGLYSKGMSFRDISDHIQQMYDVEISHATLSEITERVIPQVKEWQSRPLESLYTIVWLDAMHYKVRDGGRVVTRAVYNVLGVNRHGYKDLIGMYVSESEGANFWLSVLTDLKSRGVKDILIACTDNLTGFSEAILASFPESEIQSCIIHQIRNSLKYVASKDQKTFMQDLKTVYQAPTKDKAELELDKLNDKWGPKYPVVIKSWQNNWHKLSTYFAYDEQIRRLIYTTNAVEGFHRQVRKITKTKGAFPNDMALLKLIYLAVENISRKWTSPLQNWALTAQQLHIKFGDRMRMDL
;
A
#
# COMPACT_ATOMS: atom_id res chain seq x y z
N MET A 1 39.77 9.45 23.69
CA MET A 1 40.61 8.89 22.61
C MET A 1 42.01 9.43 22.79
N GLU A 2 42.98 8.56 23.02
CA GLU A 2 44.37 8.96 22.89
C GLU A 2 44.64 9.32 21.43
N LYS A 3 45.43 10.37 21.19
CA LYS A 3 45.70 10.93 19.85
C LYS A 3 46.19 9.88 18.85
N THR A 4 46.90 8.86 19.37
CA THR A 4 47.52 7.75 18.65
C THR A 4 46.52 6.74 18.09
N GLU A 5 45.42 6.43 18.80
CA GLU A 5 44.42 5.45 18.33
C GLU A 5 43.58 6.01 17.18
N PHE A 6 43.28 7.32 17.23
CA PHE A 6 42.56 7.99 16.13
C PHE A 6 43.35 7.99 14.83
N GLU A 7 44.66 8.25 14.93
CA GLU A 7 45.57 8.31 13.79
C GLU A 7 45.69 6.93 13.13
N GLN A 8 45.86 5.86 13.93
CA GLN A 8 45.86 4.48 13.43
C GLN A 8 44.54 4.08 12.75
N MET A 9 43.41 4.50 13.31
CA MET A 9 42.10 4.27 12.69
C MET A 9 41.94 5.05 11.37
N ARG A 10 42.35 6.32 11.33
CA ARG A 10 42.31 7.15 10.12
C ARG A 10 43.15 6.52 9.01
N ASP A 11 44.35 6.05 9.35
CA ASP A 11 45.27 5.48 8.38
C ASP A 11 44.74 4.13 7.85
N LYS A 12 44.13 3.30 8.70
CA LYS A 12 43.41 2.08 8.29
C LYS A 12 42.19 2.37 7.41
N ALA A 13 41.43 3.42 7.73
CA ALA A 13 40.28 3.86 6.92
C ALA A 13 40.70 4.31 5.52
N LEU A 14 41.78 5.09 5.43
CA LEU A 14 42.37 5.53 4.17
C LEU A 14 42.87 4.35 3.34
N GLU A 15 43.56 3.40 3.97
CA GLU A 15 44.03 2.19 3.30
C GLU A 15 42.87 1.34 2.74
N GLN A 16 41.80 1.16 3.51
CA GLN A 16 40.61 0.44 3.05
C GLN A 16 39.93 1.16 1.88
N LEU A 17 39.78 2.49 1.94
CA LEU A 17 39.22 3.28 0.85
C LEU A 17 40.06 3.20 -0.43
N MET A 18 41.39 3.30 -0.32
CA MET A 18 42.30 3.18 -1.47
C MET A 18 42.24 1.80 -2.13
N LYS A 19 41.92 0.74 -1.35
CA LYS A 19 41.74 -0.63 -1.84
C LYS A 19 40.29 -0.95 -2.26
N GLY A 20 39.37 0.01 -2.16
CA GLY A 20 37.94 -0.20 -2.44
C GLY A 20 37.24 -1.17 -1.47
N GLN A 21 37.80 -1.36 -0.27
CA GLN A 21 37.25 -2.22 0.77
C GLN A 21 36.17 -1.48 1.57
N SER A 22 35.20 -2.24 2.10
CA SER A 22 34.14 -1.68 2.94
C SER A 22 34.69 -1.17 4.28
N LEU A 23 34.25 0.02 4.70
CA LEU A 23 34.54 0.58 6.03
C LEU A 23 33.63 0.02 7.14
N THR A 24 32.61 -0.74 6.74
CA THR A 24 31.61 -1.41 7.59
C THR A 24 31.68 -2.93 7.42
N GLY A 25 31.11 -3.68 8.35
CA GLY A 25 31.19 -5.14 8.42
C GLY A 25 32.27 -5.58 9.42
N LYS A 26 32.48 -6.89 9.56
CA LYS A 26 33.36 -7.49 10.58
C LYS A 26 34.80 -6.95 10.60
N ASP A 27 35.35 -6.59 9.44
CA ASP A 27 36.71 -6.03 9.30
C ASP A 27 36.75 -4.51 9.09
N GLY A 28 35.58 -3.85 9.15
CA GLY A 28 35.42 -2.43 8.91
C GLY A 28 35.94 -1.56 10.05
N VAL A 29 36.60 -0.45 9.72
CA VAL A 29 37.18 0.47 10.72
C VAL A 29 36.13 1.15 11.62
N PHE A 30 34.87 1.20 11.19
CA PHE A 30 33.79 1.87 11.94
C PHE A 30 33.16 1.02 13.05
N ALA A 31 33.26 -0.31 13.00
CA ALA A 31 32.67 -1.16 14.04
C ALA A 31 33.33 -0.91 15.42
N PRO A 32 34.67 -0.87 15.55
CA PRO A 32 35.33 -0.57 16.81
C PRO A 32 35.05 0.86 17.32
N LEU A 33 34.91 1.84 16.41
CA LEU A 33 34.59 3.21 16.77
C LEU A 33 33.19 3.31 17.39
N LEU A 34 32.21 2.65 16.77
CA LEU A 34 30.85 2.59 17.27
C LEU A 34 30.79 1.87 18.62
N GLN A 35 31.54 0.79 18.80
CA GLN A 35 31.67 0.10 20.08
C GLN A 35 32.14 1.06 21.18
N GLN A 36 33.26 1.77 20.97
CA GLN A 36 33.80 2.70 21.98
C GLN A 36 32.81 3.81 22.34
N PHE A 37 32.11 4.36 21.35
CA PHE A 37 31.10 5.40 21.57
C PHE A 37 29.94 4.87 22.43
N LEU A 38 29.42 3.69 22.11
CA LEU A 38 28.31 3.08 22.85
C LEU A 38 28.72 2.67 24.27
N GLU A 39 29.90 2.09 24.46
CA GLU A 39 30.42 1.76 25.79
C GLU A 39 30.62 3.02 26.65
N SER A 40 31.20 4.08 26.08
CA SER A 40 31.36 5.36 26.78
C SER A 40 30.03 5.97 27.19
N ALA A 41 29.02 5.89 26.31
CA ALA A 41 27.70 6.44 26.59
C ALA A 41 26.97 5.62 27.67
N LEU A 42 27.07 4.29 27.64
CA LEU A 42 26.54 3.41 28.69
C LEU A 42 27.21 3.65 30.05
N GLU A 43 28.52 3.91 30.08
CA GLU A 43 29.24 4.28 31.30
C GLU A 43 28.75 5.62 31.86
N SER A 44 28.46 6.58 30.98
CA SER A 44 27.86 7.87 31.35
C SER A 44 26.45 7.69 31.94
N GLU A 45 25.58 6.91 31.29
CA GLU A 45 24.25 6.57 31.81
C GLU A 45 24.32 5.89 33.18
N MET A 46 25.26 4.96 33.38
CA MET A 46 25.46 4.29 34.67
C MET A 46 25.91 5.27 35.77
N ASN A 47 26.78 6.23 35.43
CA ASN A 47 27.20 7.26 36.39
C ASN A 47 26.04 8.15 36.80
N ALA A 48 25.16 8.51 35.86
CA ALA A 48 23.94 9.26 36.16
C ALA A 48 22.94 8.44 37.00
N HIS A 49 22.81 7.14 36.72
CA HIS A 49 21.96 6.22 37.48
C HIS A 49 22.44 6.05 38.93
N LEU A 50 23.75 5.91 39.16
CA LEU A 50 24.34 5.77 40.49
C LEU A 50 24.56 7.13 41.18
N SER A 51 23.46 7.84 41.40
CA SER A 51 23.39 9.08 42.17
C SER A 51 23.83 8.88 43.63
N GLU A 52 24.05 9.97 44.36
CA GLU A 52 24.43 9.93 45.78
C GLU A 52 23.37 9.19 46.63
N GLN A 53 22.08 9.45 46.38
CA GLN A 53 20.96 8.74 47.02
C GLN A 53 20.97 7.23 46.75
N GLU A 54 21.24 6.82 45.51
CA GLU A 54 21.34 5.40 45.16
C GLU A 54 22.50 4.73 45.89
N ARG A 55 23.63 5.43 46.03
CA ARG A 55 24.81 4.93 46.76
C ARG A 55 24.55 4.79 48.25
N GLU A 56 23.92 5.78 48.87
CA GLU A 56 23.50 5.73 50.28
C GLU A 56 22.53 4.58 50.55
N SER A 57 21.64 4.29 49.60
CA SER A 57 20.72 3.15 49.66
C SER A 57 21.40 1.78 49.46
N GLY A 58 22.73 1.74 49.29
CA GLY A 58 23.54 0.54 49.11
C GLY A 58 23.68 0.05 47.67
N ASN A 59 23.20 0.81 46.67
CA ASN A 59 23.44 0.49 45.27
C ASN A 59 24.85 0.92 44.84
N LYS A 60 25.50 0.12 44.02
CA LYS A 60 26.86 0.37 43.54
C LYS A 60 27.14 -0.43 42.29
N ARG A 61 28.23 -0.08 41.59
CA ARG A 61 28.72 -0.88 40.46
C ARG A 61 29.01 -2.32 40.90
N ASN A 62 28.61 -3.28 40.07
CA ASN A 62 28.76 -4.71 40.30
C ASN A 62 29.37 -5.43 39.09
N GLY A 63 30.44 -4.87 38.54
CA GLY A 63 31.15 -5.45 37.40
C GLY A 63 30.59 -4.99 36.06
N LYS A 64 30.91 -5.78 35.03
CA LYS A 64 30.56 -5.52 33.63
C LYS A 64 30.06 -6.80 32.98
N GLY A 65 28.93 -6.70 32.27
CA GLY A 65 28.42 -7.73 31.39
C GLY A 65 28.99 -7.59 29.97
N SER A 66 28.75 -8.60 29.14
CA SER A 66 29.05 -8.58 27.72
C SER A 66 27.77 -8.75 26.91
N LYS A 67 27.62 -7.96 25.85
CA LYS A 67 26.44 -7.98 24.98
C LYS A 67 26.89 -7.88 23.53
N ARG A 68 26.59 -8.92 22.74
CA ARG A 68 26.76 -8.86 21.28
C ARG A 68 25.63 -8.05 20.65
N LEU A 69 26.01 -7.04 19.87
CA LEU A 69 25.12 -6.08 19.25
C LEU A 69 25.37 -6.05 17.74
N LYS A 70 24.30 -6.24 16.98
CA LYS A 70 24.31 -6.22 15.53
C LYS A 70 23.98 -4.81 15.02
N THR A 71 24.85 -4.24 14.19
CA THR A 71 24.77 -2.83 13.73
C THR A 71 25.02 -2.73 12.22
N MET A 72 24.74 -1.57 11.60
CA MET A 72 25.12 -1.33 10.19
C MET A 72 26.63 -1.39 9.95
N SER A 73 27.44 -1.17 10.99
CA SER A 73 28.89 -1.28 10.90
C SER A 73 29.41 -2.69 11.10
N GLY A 74 28.53 -3.68 11.32
CA GLY A 74 28.87 -5.07 11.64
C GLY A 74 28.45 -5.48 13.04
N GLU A 75 28.80 -6.70 13.43
CA GLU A 75 28.61 -7.20 14.80
C GLU A 75 29.71 -6.68 15.73
N ILE A 76 29.31 -6.05 16.83
CA ILE A 76 30.20 -5.52 17.87
C ILE A 76 29.88 -6.19 19.20
N THR A 77 30.90 -6.42 20.03
CA THR A 77 30.70 -6.95 21.38
C THR A 77 30.86 -5.81 22.37
N LEU A 78 29.75 -5.33 22.93
CA LEU A 78 29.75 -4.27 23.92
C LEU A 78 30.06 -4.81 25.32
N THR A 79 30.82 -4.03 26.07
CA THR A 79 30.97 -4.18 27.51
C THR A 79 29.97 -3.27 28.22
N THR A 80 28.99 -3.84 28.93
CA THR A 80 27.89 -3.09 29.56
C THR A 80 28.09 -3.01 31.08
N PRO A 81 28.00 -1.84 31.72
CA PRO A 81 28.11 -1.73 33.17
C PRO A 81 26.89 -2.32 33.88
N GLU A 82 27.10 -2.90 35.06
CA GLU A 82 26.02 -3.48 35.89
C GLU A 82 25.99 -2.85 37.29
N ASP A 83 24.79 -2.72 37.87
CA ASP A 83 24.56 -2.26 39.23
C ASP A 83 24.16 -3.42 40.16
N ARG A 84 24.49 -3.31 41.45
CA ARG A 84 24.26 -4.35 42.45
C ARG A 84 22.79 -4.69 42.61
N LYS A 85 21.90 -3.70 42.48
CA LYS A 85 20.45 -3.89 42.59
C LYS A 85 19.79 -4.31 41.27
N SER A 86 20.54 -4.43 40.16
CA SER A 86 20.02 -4.71 38.82
C SER A 86 18.92 -3.74 38.36
N SER A 87 18.90 -2.54 38.92
CA SER A 87 17.89 -1.49 38.72
C SER A 87 18.21 -0.58 37.53
N PHE A 88 19.45 -0.57 37.04
CA PHE A 88 19.86 0.24 35.91
C PHE A 88 19.10 -0.15 34.64
N SER A 89 18.47 0.81 33.95
CA SER A 89 17.78 0.59 32.69
C SER A 89 18.35 1.51 31.60
N PRO A 90 19.37 1.05 30.85
CA PRO A 90 20.02 1.87 29.82
C PRO A 90 19.04 2.29 28.74
N GLN A 91 19.20 3.52 28.22
CA GLN A 91 18.33 4.06 27.18
C GLN A 91 18.95 3.91 25.78
N ILE A 92 20.27 4.08 25.66
CA ILE A 92 20.98 4.00 24.38
C ILE A 92 21.01 2.57 23.81
N VAL A 93 21.26 1.55 24.64
CA VAL A 93 21.14 0.14 24.27
C VAL A 93 20.36 -0.59 25.35
N LYS A 94 19.06 -0.81 25.09
CA LYS A 94 18.13 -1.35 26.09
C LYS A 94 18.55 -2.74 26.56
N LYS A 95 18.07 -3.16 27.73
CA LYS A 95 18.29 -4.53 28.22
C LYS A 95 17.78 -5.53 27.19
N ARG A 96 18.60 -6.54 26.90
CA ARG A 96 18.34 -7.62 25.91
C ARG A 96 18.20 -7.18 24.44
N GLU A 97 18.42 -5.90 24.13
CA GLU A 97 18.51 -5.42 22.74
C GLU A 97 19.81 -5.91 22.10
N THR A 98 19.71 -6.82 21.14
CA THR A 98 20.87 -7.44 20.45
C THR A 98 21.03 -6.96 19.01
N VAL A 99 20.11 -6.15 18.52
CA VAL A 99 20.16 -5.51 17.19
C VAL A 99 19.82 -4.05 17.41
N LEU A 100 20.68 -3.13 16.94
CA LEU A 100 20.32 -1.71 16.82
C LEU A 100 19.35 -1.56 15.65
N ALA A 101 18.13 -2.06 15.86
CA ALA A 101 17.12 -2.25 14.84
C ALA A 101 16.66 -0.92 14.25
N ASP A 102 16.72 0.18 15.00
CA ASP A 102 16.19 1.47 14.56
C ASP A 102 16.94 2.04 13.35
N ASN A 103 18.21 1.66 13.13
CA ASN A 103 18.98 2.07 11.95
C ASN A 103 18.78 1.16 10.73
N LEU A 104 18.35 -0.11 10.93
CA LEU A 104 18.11 -1.08 9.86
C LEU A 104 16.63 -1.21 9.50
N ALA A 105 15.73 -0.80 10.40
CA ALA A 105 14.30 -0.93 10.23
C ALA A 105 13.76 -0.22 8.98
N PRO A 106 14.16 1.04 8.66
CA PRO A 106 13.69 1.70 7.43
C PRO A 106 14.10 0.95 6.15
N GLN A 107 15.28 0.32 6.16
CA GLN A 107 15.88 -0.41 5.04
C GLN A 107 15.18 -1.75 4.87
N ILE A 108 14.94 -2.45 5.98
CA ILE A 108 14.15 -3.70 6.01
C ILE A 108 12.72 -3.44 5.53
N ILE A 109 12.06 -2.41 6.05
CA ILE A 109 10.72 -1.99 5.60
C ILE A 109 10.75 -1.60 4.12
N GLY A 110 11.80 -0.89 3.69
CA GLY A 110 12.05 -0.54 2.30
C GLY A 110 12.11 -1.77 1.39
N LEU A 111 12.93 -2.76 1.71
CA LEU A 111 13.06 -4.00 0.94
C LEU A 111 11.75 -4.82 0.95
N TYR A 112 11.10 -4.91 2.12
CA TYR A 112 9.81 -5.56 2.26
C TYR A 112 8.73 -4.89 1.41
N SER A 113 8.71 -3.55 1.35
CA SER A 113 7.79 -2.77 0.51
C SER A 113 7.99 -3.00 -0.99
N LYS A 114 9.17 -3.46 -1.41
CA LYS A 114 9.45 -3.87 -2.80
C LYS A 114 9.06 -5.32 -3.08
N GLY A 115 8.55 -6.06 -2.09
CA GLY A 115 8.04 -7.42 -2.26
C GLY A 115 9.06 -8.52 -2.00
N MET A 116 10.25 -8.18 -1.49
CA MET A 116 11.27 -9.18 -1.14
C MET A 116 10.80 -10.12 -0.03
N SER A 117 11.18 -11.40 -0.09
CA SER A 117 10.87 -12.35 0.98
C SER A 117 11.74 -12.09 2.20
N PHE A 118 11.33 -12.58 3.38
CA PHE A 118 12.18 -12.47 4.58
C PHE A 118 13.52 -13.18 4.41
N ARG A 119 13.57 -14.26 3.61
CA ARG A 119 14.82 -14.93 3.26
C ARG A 119 15.71 -14.00 2.43
N ASP A 120 15.19 -13.44 1.34
CA ASP A 120 15.96 -12.53 0.48
C ASP A 120 16.44 -11.27 1.25
N ILE A 121 15.60 -10.76 2.17
CA ILE A 121 15.98 -9.62 3.02
C ILE A 121 17.10 -10.02 3.97
N SER A 122 16.99 -11.17 4.65
CA SER A 122 18.04 -11.68 5.53
C SER A 122 19.36 -11.87 4.78
N ASP A 123 19.31 -12.53 3.62
CA ASP A 123 20.48 -12.79 2.78
C ASP A 123 21.12 -11.48 2.29
N HIS A 124 20.30 -10.50 1.88
CA HIS A 124 20.80 -9.19 1.45
C HIS A 124 21.45 -8.40 2.58
N ILE A 125 20.87 -8.41 3.78
CA ILE A 125 21.45 -7.75 4.95
C ILE A 125 22.75 -8.43 5.38
N GLN A 126 22.82 -9.77 5.34
CA GLN A 126 24.06 -10.50 5.59
C GLN A 126 25.15 -10.09 4.59
N GLN A 127 24.83 -10.04 3.30
CA GLN A 127 25.81 -9.69 2.27
C GLN A 127 26.32 -8.25 2.38
N MET A 128 25.45 -7.30 2.73
CA MET A 128 25.80 -5.88 2.78
C MET A 128 26.48 -5.46 4.08
N TYR A 129 26.07 -6.05 5.20
CA TYR A 129 26.44 -5.59 6.54
C TYR A 129 27.13 -6.65 7.40
N ASP A 130 27.24 -7.89 6.91
CA ASP A 130 27.74 -9.07 7.65
C ASP A 130 26.94 -9.30 8.95
N VAL A 131 25.63 -9.06 8.88
CA VAL A 131 24.71 -9.16 10.02
C VAL A 131 23.61 -10.19 9.74
N GLU A 132 23.58 -11.25 10.54
CA GLU A 132 22.51 -12.24 10.44
C GLU A 132 21.26 -11.72 11.15
N ILE A 133 20.14 -11.60 10.43
CA ILE A 133 18.86 -11.22 11.02
C ILE A 133 17.88 -12.39 10.96
N SER A 134 17.34 -12.76 12.13
CA SER A 134 16.36 -13.83 12.19
C SER A 134 15.03 -13.44 11.53
N HIS A 135 14.28 -14.42 11.02
CA HIS A 135 12.92 -14.20 10.53
C HIS A 135 11.98 -13.60 11.60
N ALA A 136 12.19 -13.93 12.88
CA ALA A 136 11.41 -13.38 13.99
C ALA A 136 11.64 -11.88 14.13
N THR A 137 12.91 -11.44 14.08
CA THR A 137 13.28 -10.02 14.11
C THR A 137 12.74 -9.27 12.90
N LEU A 138 12.79 -9.85 11.70
CA LEU A 138 12.18 -9.25 10.50
C LEU A 138 10.66 -9.09 10.66
N SER A 139 9.97 -10.09 11.22
CA SER A 139 8.53 -10.00 11.49
C SER A 139 8.23 -8.85 12.43
N GLU A 140 8.92 -8.78 13.57
CA GLU A 140 8.77 -7.73 14.57
C GLU A 140 8.98 -6.32 13.98
N ILE A 141 10.02 -6.14 13.17
CA ILE A 141 10.29 -4.86 12.49
C ILE A 141 9.14 -4.49 11.54
N THR A 142 8.64 -5.42 10.73
CA THR A 142 7.52 -5.14 9.83
C THR A 142 6.20 -4.94 10.55
N GLU A 143 6.02 -5.47 11.76
CA GLU A 143 4.84 -5.25 12.59
C GLU A 143 4.73 -3.82 13.11
N ARG A 144 5.85 -3.08 13.19
CA ARG A 144 5.86 -1.65 13.53
C ARG A 144 5.07 -0.79 12.53
N VAL A 145 4.76 -1.32 11.34
CA VAL A 145 3.93 -0.65 10.32
C VAL A 145 2.43 -0.74 10.64
N ILE A 146 1.98 -1.70 11.46
CA ILE A 146 0.55 -1.93 11.73
C ILE A 146 -0.18 -0.67 12.25
N PRO A 147 0.35 0.10 13.22
CA PRO A 147 -0.27 1.35 13.66
C PRO A 147 -0.45 2.35 12.51
N GLN A 148 0.55 2.47 11.62
CA GLN A 148 0.49 3.37 10.46
C GLN A 148 -0.60 2.93 9.47
N VAL A 149 -0.79 1.62 9.26
CA VAL A 149 -1.90 1.11 8.45
C VAL A 149 -3.24 1.53 9.03
N LYS A 150 -3.42 1.38 10.35
CA LYS A 150 -4.68 1.73 11.04
C LYS A 150 -4.95 3.23 11.03
N GLU A 151 -3.92 4.04 11.26
CA GLU A 151 -3.99 5.50 11.17
C GLU A 151 -4.37 5.93 9.75
N TRP A 152 -3.71 5.35 8.73
CA TRP A 152 -4.04 5.63 7.34
C TRP A 152 -5.46 5.18 6.96
N GLN A 153 -5.94 4.05 7.46
CA GLN A 153 -7.31 3.57 7.25
C GLN A 153 -8.36 4.47 7.92
N SER A 154 -8.00 5.18 8.99
CA SER A 154 -8.90 6.08 9.72
C SER A 154 -8.69 7.57 9.40
N ARG A 155 -7.74 7.90 8.51
CA ARG A 155 -7.40 9.29 8.19
C ARG A 155 -8.63 10.06 7.67
N PRO A 156 -8.76 11.35 8.01
CA PRO A 156 -9.75 12.23 7.40
C PRO A 156 -9.62 12.27 5.87
N LEU A 157 -10.74 12.32 5.18
CA LEU A 157 -10.84 12.39 3.72
C LEU A 157 -11.39 13.74 3.28
N GLU A 158 -11.13 14.11 2.02
CA GLU A 158 -11.73 15.30 1.43
C GLU A 158 -13.25 15.16 1.33
N SER A 159 -13.96 16.29 1.37
CA SER A 159 -15.43 16.29 1.32
C SER A 159 -16.00 15.87 -0.03
N LEU A 160 -15.23 16.04 -1.11
CA LEU A 160 -15.67 15.81 -2.48
C LEU A 160 -14.63 15.00 -3.25
N TYR A 161 -15.08 13.90 -3.85
CA TYR A 161 -14.33 13.18 -4.88
C TYR A 161 -15.11 13.20 -6.19
N THR A 162 -14.44 13.63 -7.27
CA THR A 162 -15.10 13.81 -8.57
C THR A 162 -15.38 12.48 -9.26
N ILE A 163 -14.41 11.55 -9.19
CA ILE A 163 -14.53 10.22 -9.78
C ILE A 163 -13.97 9.22 -8.78
N VAL A 164 -14.74 8.18 -8.48
CA VAL A 164 -14.32 7.11 -7.57
C VAL A 164 -14.44 5.76 -8.29
N TRP A 165 -13.37 4.98 -8.30
CA TRP A 165 -13.38 3.58 -8.73
C TRP A 165 -13.38 2.67 -7.52
N LEU A 166 -14.33 1.74 -7.50
CA LEU A 166 -14.43 0.70 -6.48
C LEU A 166 -14.21 -0.66 -7.15
N ASP A 167 -13.09 -1.30 -6.83
CA ASP A 167 -12.69 -2.54 -7.47
C ASP A 167 -11.94 -3.44 -6.46
N ALA A 168 -11.81 -4.72 -6.77
CA ALA A 168 -11.26 -5.73 -5.88
C ALA A 168 -10.07 -6.48 -6.49
N MET A 169 -9.14 -6.87 -5.61
CA MET A 169 -8.07 -7.80 -5.94
C MET A 169 -8.18 -9.06 -5.09
N HIS A 170 -8.02 -10.21 -5.71
CA HIS A 170 -8.13 -11.50 -5.03
C HIS A 170 -6.75 -12.02 -4.61
N TYR A 171 -6.63 -12.40 -3.35
CA TYR A 171 -5.40 -12.92 -2.74
C TYR A 171 -5.65 -14.23 -2.00
N LYS A 172 -4.60 -15.03 -1.82
CA LYS A 172 -4.64 -16.24 -1.01
C LYS A 172 -4.18 -15.92 0.41
N VAL A 173 -4.98 -16.22 1.41
CA VAL A 173 -4.67 -15.98 2.82
C VAL A 173 -4.90 -17.27 3.61
N ARG A 174 -4.08 -17.52 4.62
CA ARG A 174 -4.28 -18.61 5.58
C ARG A 174 -5.25 -18.15 6.66
N ASP A 175 -6.31 -18.92 6.84
CA ASP A 175 -7.30 -18.71 7.88
C ASP A 175 -7.77 -20.07 8.42
N GLY A 176 -7.81 -20.23 9.75
CA GLY A 176 -8.17 -21.49 10.39
C GLY A 176 -7.37 -22.72 9.90
N GLY A 177 -6.11 -22.54 9.52
CA GLY A 177 -5.25 -23.61 8.97
C GLY A 177 -5.51 -23.97 7.50
N ARG A 178 -6.43 -23.29 6.81
CA ARG A 178 -6.76 -23.49 5.39
C ARG A 178 -6.37 -22.26 4.57
N VAL A 179 -6.09 -22.47 3.28
CA VAL A 179 -5.84 -21.36 2.35
C VAL A 179 -7.16 -20.97 1.70
N VAL A 180 -7.65 -19.77 2.02
CA VAL A 180 -8.88 -19.19 1.48
C VAL A 180 -8.56 -18.06 0.50
N THR A 181 -9.50 -17.76 -0.39
CA THR A 181 -9.40 -16.57 -1.26
C THR A 181 -10.04 -15.41 -0.52
N ARG A 182 -9.32 -14.29 -0.38
CA ARG A 182 -9.83 -13.02 0.14
C ARG A 182 -9.90 -11.99 -0.97
N ALA A 183 -10.95 -11.16 -0.95
CA ALA A 183 -11.03 -9.99 -1.79
C ALA A 183 -10.53 -8.77 -1.00
N VAL A 184 -9.60 -8.02 -1.59
CA VAL A 184 -9.14 -6.72 -1.11
C VAL A 184 -9.77 -5.66 -1.98
N TYR A 185 -10.77 -4.97 -1.43
CA TYR A 185 -11.45 -3.86 -2.07
C TYR A 185 -10.65 -2.59 -1.92
N ASN A 186 -10.40 -1.95 -3.04
CA ASN A 186 -9.67 -0.69 -3.15
C ASN A 186 -10.63 0.38 -3.65
N VAL A 187 -10.66 1.50 -2.94
CA VAL A 187 -11.44 2.67 -3.33
C VAL A 187 -10.45 3.73 -3.78
N LEU A 188 -10.34 3.93 -5.08
CA LEU A 188 -9.47 4.93 -5.69
C LEU A 188 -10.32 6.14 -6.08
N GLY A 189 -10.02 7.31 -5.53
CA GLY A 189 -10.69 8.57 -5.84
C GLY A 189 -9.80 9.52 -6.64
N VAL A 190 -10.44 10.48 -7.31
CA VAL A 190 -9.81 11.72 -7.79
C VAL A 190 -10.47 12.88 -7.06
N ASN A 191 -9.66 13.70 -6.41
CA ASN A 191 -10.17 14.88 -5.72
C ASN A 191 -10.51 16.02 -6.70
N ARG A 192 -11.09 17.11 -6.20
CA ARG A 192 -11.48 18.26 -7.04
C ARG A 192 -10.29 18.91 -7.77
N HIS A 193 -9.08 18.73 -7.26
CA HIS A 193 -7.84 19.24 -7.85
C HIS A 193 -7.20 18.28 -8.87
N GLY A 194 -7.80 17.11 -9.11
CA GLY A 194 -7.36 16.16 -10.13
C GLY A 194 -6.29 15.19 -9.67
N TYR A 195 -6.00 15.16 -8.37
CA TYR A 195 -5.05 14.23 -7.79
C TYR A 195 -5.73 12.92 -7.45
N LYS A 196 -5.06 11.82 -7.81
CA LYS A 196 -5.48 10.48 -7.41
C LYS A 196 -5.19 10.29 -5.93
N ASP A 197 -6.10 9.60 -5.25
CA ASP A 197 -5.93 9.22 -3.86
C ASP A 197 -6.58 7.86 -3.61
N LEU A 198 -5.89 6.96 -2.90
CA LEU A 198 -6.51 5.71 -2.46
C LEU A 198 -7.20 5.98 -1.14
N ILE A 199 -8.52 6.11 -1.16
CA ILE A 199 -9.29 6.57 -0.01
C ILE A 199 -9.69 5.45 0.95
N GLY A 200 -9.68 4.20 0.48
CA GLY A 200 -10.00 3.03 1.30
C GLY A 200 -9.40 1.73 0.80
N MET A 201 -9.11 0.84 1.74
CA MET A 201 -8.66 -0.53 1.51
C MET A 201 -9.27 -1.46 2.56
N TYR A 202 -10.04 -2.45 2.11
CA TYR A 202 -10.85 -3.32 2.97
C TYR A 202 -10.68 -4.78 2.56
N VAL A 203 -10.54 -5.69 3.52
CA VAL A 203 -10.52 -7.14 3.26
C VAL A 203 -11.88 -7.71 3.60
N SER A 204 -12.43 -8.55 2.74
CA SER A 204 -13.62 -9.35 3.04
C SER A 204 -13.45 -10.80 2.62
N GLU A 205 -14.20 -11.67 3.30
CA GLU A 205 -14.40 -13.06 2.92
C GLU A 205 -15.48 -13.24 1.85
N SER A 206 -16.48 -12.34 1.82
CA SER A 206 -17.62 -12.42 0.90
C SER A 206 -17.99 -11.05 0.33
N GLU A 207 -18.37 -11.05 -0.95
CA GLU A 207 -18.87 -9.87 -1.64
C GLU A 207 -20.39 -9.76 -1.41
N GLY A 208 -20.87 -8.59 -1.01
CA GLY A 208 -22.31 -8.36 -0.85
C GLY A 208 -22.65 -6.89 -0.62
N ALA A 209 -23.91 -6.53 -0.86
CA ALA A 209 -24.40 -5.15 -0.69
C ALA A 209 -24.17 -4.61 0.73
N ASN A 210 -24.33 -5.44 1.76
CA ASN A 210 -24.10 -5.05 3.16
C ASN A 210 -22.63 -4.67 3.44
N PHE A 211 -21.68 -5.39 2.83
CA PHE A 211 -20.27 -5.06 2.96
C PHE A 211 -19.99 -3.69 2.32
N TRP A 212 -20.49 -3.45 1.11
CA TRP A 212 -20.32 -2.16 0.44
C TRP A 212 -20.97 -1.00 1.18
N LEU A 213 -22.14 -1.22 1.78
CA LEU A 213 -22.78 -0.22 2.62
C LEU A 213 -21.88 0.14 3.82
N SER A 214 -21.21 -0.83 4.43
CA SER A 214 -20.24 -0.58 5.52
C SER A 214 -19.04 0.24 5.04
N VAL A 215 -18.51 -0.07 3.86
CA VAL A 215 -17.40 0.69 3.23
C VAL A 215 -17.82 2.13 2.97
N LEU A 216 -18.98 2.35 2.38
CA LEU A 216 -19.48 3.69 2.06
C LEU A 216 -19.80 4.50 3.33
N THR A 217 -20.28 3.83 4.38
CA THR A 217 -20.51 4.44 5.70
C THR A 217 -19.19 4.88 6.33
N ASP A 218 -18.14 4.05 6.24
CA ASP A 218 -16.79 4.41 6.71
C ASP A 218 -16.27 5.66 5.98
N LEU A 219 -16.37 5.70 4.64
CA LEU A 219 -15.95 6.86 3.85
C LEU A 219 -16.67 8.15 4.28
N LYS A 220 -17.99 8.08 4.53
CA LYS A 220 -18.77 9.21 5.06
C LYS A 220 -18.28 9.65 6.43
N SER A 221 -18.08 8.71 7.34
CA SER A 221 -17.64 9.00 8.72
C SER A 221 -16.27 9.69 8.75
N ARG A 222 -15.43 9.42 7.73
CA ARG A 222 -14.11 10.01 7.54
C ARG A 222 -14.13 11.35 6.82
N GLY A 223 -15.28 11.83 6.36
CA GLY A 223 -15.47 13.19 5.86
C GLY A 223 -16.01 13.31 4.43
N VAL A 224 -16.12 12.21 3.68
CA VAL A 224 -16.67 12.25 2.31
C VAL A 224 -18.15 12.62 2.36
N LYS A 225 -18.50 13.76 1.75
CA LYS A 225 -19.87 14.25 1.67
C LYS A 225 -20.51 13.94 0.33
N ASP A 226 -19.72 14.00 -0.74
CA ASP A 226 -20.23 13.86 -2.09
C ASP A 226 -19.25 13.13 -3.02
N ILE A 227 -19.83 12.38 -3.96
CA ILE A 227 -19.16 11.68 -5.05
C ILE A 227 -19.93 12.05 -6.32
N LEU A 228 -19.27 12.66 -7.31
CA LEU A 228 -19.98 13.03 -8.54
C LEU A 228 -20.24 11.80 -9.40
N ILE A 229 -19.22 10.96 -9.58
CA ILE A 229 -19.25 9.81 -10.47
C ILE A 229 -18.63 8.59 -9.77
N ALA A 230 -19.41 7.52 -9.64
CA ALA A 230 -18.95 6.25 -9.08
C ALA A 230 -18.83 5.18 -10.18
N CYS A 231 -17.60 4.74 -10.42
CA CYS A 231 -17.24 3.69 -11.36
C CYS A 231 -17.16 2.34 -10.62
N THR A 232 -18.02 1.39 -10.97
CA THR A 232 -18.10 0.10 -10.27
C THR A 232 -18.08 -1.09 -11.22
N ASP A 233 -17.83 -2.27 -10.67
CA ASP A 233 -18.26 -3.50 -11.32
C ASP A 233 -19.79 -3.66 -11.25
N ASN A 234 -20.33 -4.52 -12.10
CA ASN A 234 -21.73 -4.89 -12.20
C ASN A 234 -22.13 -5.91 -11.11
N LEU A 235 -21.87 -5.57 -9.84
CA LEU A 235 -22.26 -6.37 -8.68
C LEU A 235 -23.69 -6.05 -8.27
N THR A 236 -24.47 -7.09 -7.99
CA THR A 236 -25.87 -6.96 -7.55
C THR A 236 -25.97 -6.19 -6.24
N GLY A 237 -26.84 -5.17 -6.17
CA GLY A 237 -27.07 -4.37 -4.96
C GLY A 237 -26.02 -3.28 -4.70
N PHE A 238 -24.95 -3.21 -5.51
CA PHE A 238 -23.85 -2.28 -5.25
C PHE A 238 -24.21 -0.84 -5.65
N SER A 239 -24.84 -0.67 -6.80
CA SER A 239 -25.31 0.66 -7.25
C SER A 239 -26.33 1.23 -6.27
N GLU A 240 -27.21 0.40 -5.74
CA GLU A 240 -28.20 0.76 -4.73
C GLU A 240 -27.54 1.18 -3.41
N ALA A 241 -26.50 0.46 -2.97
CA ALA A 241 -25.74 0.84 -1.77
C ALA A 241 -25.04 2.19 -1.93
N ILE A 242 -24.47 2.47 -3.12
CA ILE A 242 -23.87 3.76 -3.43
C ILE A 242 -24.93 4.85 -3.40
N LEU A 243 -26.06 4.68 -4.07
CA LEU A 243 -27.12 5.70 -4.11
C LEU A 243 -27.80 5.89 -2.74
N ALA A 244 -27.84 4.88 -1.88
CA ALA A 244 -28.28 5.04 -0.50
C ALA A 244 -27.33 5.93 0.32
N SER A 245 -26.03 5.88 0.01
CA SER A 245 -25.01 6.68 0.69
C SER A 245 -24.84 8.06 0.03
N PHE A 246 -24.72 8.11 -1.29
CA PHE A 246 -24.47 9.32 -2.06
C PHE A 246 -25.55 9.43 -3.15
N PRO A 247 -26.77 9.91 -2.80
CA PRO A 247 -27.95 9.85 -3.67
C PRO A 247 -27.80 10.58 -5.00
N GLU A 248 -26.94 11.60 -5.04
CA GLU A 248 -26.71 12.41 -6.23
C GLU A 248 -25.54 11.90 -7.09
N SER A 249 -24.92 10.76 -6.74
CA SER A 249 -23.86 10.15 -7.56
C SER A 249 -24.40 9.63 -8.89
N GLU A 250 -23.71 9.94 -9.98
CA GLU A 250 -23.92 9.23 -11.24
C GLU A 250 -23.14 7.89 -11.23
N ILE A 251 -23.82 6.79 -11.52
CA ILE A 251 -23.21 5.46 -11.55
C ILE A 251 -22.74 5.12 -12.95
N GLN A 252 -21.47 4.76 -13.12
CA GLN A 252 -20.96 4.09 -14.31
C GLN A 252 -20.54 2.66 -13.98
N SER A 253 -21.15 1.68 -14.64
CA SER A 253 -20.64 0.31 -14.63
C SER A 253 -19.48 0.13 -15.61
N CYS A 254 -18.47 -0.60 -15.17
CA CYS A 254 -17.28 -0.84 -15.96
C CYS A 254 -17.58 -1.71 -17.20
N ILE A 255 -17.39 -1.13 -18.38
CA ILE A 255 -17.58 -1.81 -19.67
C ILE A 255 -16.61 -2.99 -19.80
N ILE A 256 -15.37 -2.86 -19.32
CA ILE A 256 -14.36 -3.93 -19.39
C ILE A 256 -14.77 -5.15 -18.55
N HIS A 257 -15.31 -4.94 -17.36
CA HIS A 257 -15.83 -6.04 -16.55
C HIS A 257 -17.07 -6.69 -17.19
N GLN A 258 -17.99 -5.88 -17.75
CA GLN A 258 -19.13 -6.38 -18.51
C GLN A 258 -18.70 -7.23 -19.72
N ILE A 259 -17.67 -6.80 -20.46
CA ILE A 259 -17.07 -7.56 -21.56
C ILE A 259 -16.48 -8.87 -21.05
N ARG A 260 -15.64 -8.84 -20.01
CA ARG A 260 -15.01 -10.04 -19.44
C ARG A 260 -16.06 -11.05 -18.97
N ASN A 261 -17.14 -10.59 -18.34
CA ASN A 261 -18.24 -11.44 -17.90
C ASN A 261 -19.01 -12.03 -19.08
N SER A 262 -19.23 -11.25 -20.14
CA SER A 262 -19.87 -11.72 -21.38
C SER A 262 -19.07 -12.85 -22.03
N LEU A 263 -17.75 -12.68 -22.17
CA LEU A 263 -16.87 -13.64 -22.86
C LEU A 263 -16.79 -15.02 -22.18
N LYS A 264 -17.10 -15.13 -20.89
CA LYS A 264 -17.22 -16.43 -20.19
C LYS A 264 -18.33 -17.31 -20.77
N TYR A 265 -19.36 -16.71 -21.37
CA TYR A 265 -20.55 -17.38 -21.90
C TYR A 265 -20.62 -17.38 -23.43
N VAL A 266 -19.67 -16.71 -24.10
CA VAL A 266 -19.53 -16.73 -25.56
C VAL A 266 -18.53 -17.83 -25.93
N ALA A 267 -18.94 -18.72 -26.85
CA ALA A 267 -18.09 -19.82 -27.30
C ALA A 267 -16.79 -19.29 -27.95
N SER A 268 -15.64 -19.92 -27.66
CA SER A 268 -14.32 -19.41 -28.08
C SER A 268 -14.21 -19.09 -29.57
N LYS A 269 -14.82 -19.91 -30.45
CA LYS A 269 -14.84 -19.68 -31.91
C LYS A 269 -15.56 -18.39 -32.34
N ASP A 270 -16.50 -17.92 -31.52
CA ASP A 270 -17.34 -16.76 -31.79
C ASP A 270 -16.83 -15.49 -31.07
N GLN A 271 -15.94 -15.63 -30.07
CA GLN A 271 -15.47 -14.50 -29.27
C GLN A 271 -14.84 -13.38 -30.10
N LYS A 272 -14.06 -13.71 -31.13
CA LYS A 272 -13.38 -12.71 -31.97
C LYS A 272 -14.39 -11.87 -32.75
N THR A 273 -15.38 -12.50 -33.38
CA THR A 273 -16.41 -11.81 -34.19
C THR A 273 -17.40 -11.07 -33.28
N PHE A 274 -17.82 -11.68 -32.18
CA PHE A 274 -18.65 -11.03 -31.16
C PHE A 274 -18.00 -9.76 -30.63
N MET A 275 -16.69 -9.78 -30.34
CA MET A 275 -15.96 -8.59 -29.87
C MET A 275 -15.86 -7.49 -30.93
N GLN A 276 -15.76 -7.84 -32.22
CA GLN A 276 -15.77 -6.85 -33.29
C GLN A 276 -17.10 -6.12 -33.37
N ASP A 277 -18.21 -6.85 -33.28
CA ASP A 277 -19.55 -6.26 -33.27
C ASP A 277 -19.79 -5.47 -31.98
N LEU A 278 -19.46 -6.02 -30.81
CA LEU A 278 -19.64 -5.35 -29.52
C LEU A 278 -18.84 -4.03 -29.42
N LYS A 279 -17.70 -3.94 -30.12
CA LYS A 279 -16.90 -2.73 -30.17
C LYS A 279 -17.63 -1.55 -30.81
N THR A 280 -18.56 -1.79 -31.74
CA THR A 280 -19.36 -0.70 -32.35
C THR A 280 -20.33 -0.08 -31.35
N VAL A 281 -20.77 -0.84 -30.35
CA VAL A 281 -21.64 -0.37 -29.25
C VAL A 281 -20.91 0.62 -28.36
N TYR A 282 -19.84 0.21 -27.69
CA TYR A 282 -19.20 1.05 -26.66
C TYR A 282 -18.26 2.12 -27.23
N GLN A 283 -17.87 2.04 -28.51
CA GLN A 283 -17.11 3.08 -29.20
C GLN A 283 -17.97 4.01 -30.06
N ALA A 284 -19.30 3.91 -29.98
CA ALA A 284 -20.18 4.83 -30.66
C ALA A 284 -19.92 6.30 -30.22
N PRO A 285 -20.17 7.29 -31.09
CA PRO A 285 -20.00 8.71 -30.75
C PRO A 285 -21.10 9.25 -29.83
N THR A 286 -22.31 8.71 -29.92
CA THR A 286 -23.50 9.13 -29.19
C THR A 286 -24.24 7.94 -28.62
N LYS A 287 -25.05 8.18 -27.58
CA LYS A 287 -25.87 7.15 -26.92
C LYS A 287 -26.86 6.51 -27.89
N ASP A 288 -27.56 7.30 -28.69
CA ASP A 288 -28.56 6.80 -29.66
C ASP A 288 -27.94 5.86 -30.69
N LYS A 289 -26.73 6.20 -31.18
CA LYS A 289 -26.00 5.32 -32.10
C LYS A 289 -25.53 4.05 -31.40
N ALA A 290 -25.13 4.14 -30.14
CA ALA A 290 -24.75 2.98 -29.33
C ALA A 290 -25.93 2.03 -29.12
N GLU A 291 -27.13 2.56 -28.89
CA GLU A 291 -28.39 1.81 -28.76
C GLU A 291 -28.76 1.09 -30.06
N LEU A 292 -28.67 1.78 -31.20
CA LEU A 292 -28.87 1.15 -32.50
C LEU A 292 -27.89 0.00 -32.75
N GLU A 293 -26.62 0.16 -32.38
CA GLU A 293 -25.62 -0.90 -32.49
C GLU A 293 -25.88 -2.05 -31.50
N LEU A 294 -26.42 -1.76 -30.32
CA LEU A 294 -26.83 -2.78 -29.35
C LEU A 294 -28.01 -3.62 -29.87
N ASP A 295 -28.96 -3.00 -30.57
CA ASP A 295 -30.07 -3.71 -31.22
C ASP A 295 -29.56 -4.62 -32.34
N LYS A 296 -28.65 -4.15 -33.20
CA LYS A 296 -27.99 -4.99 -34.21
C LYS A 296 -27.23 -6.15 -33.58
N LEU A 297 -26.57 -5.91 -32.45
CA LEU A 297 -25.87 -6.96 -31.70
C LEU A 297 -26.87 -8.01 -31.19
N ASN A 298 -28.04 -7.58 -30.71
CA ASN A 298 -29.13 -8.46 -30.29
C ASN A 298 -29.69 -9.28 -31.47
N ASP A 299 -29.92 -8.66 -32.62
CA ASP A 299 -30.44 -9.38 -33.80
C ASP A 299 -29.51 -10.51 -34.24
N LYS A 300 -28.20 -10.24 -34.23
CA LYS A 300 -27.17 -11.20 -34.67
C LYS A 300 -26.87 -12.27 -33.62
N TRP A 301 -26.71 -11.87 -32.36
CA TRP A 301 -26.19 -12.75 -31.30
C TRP A 301 -27.22 -13.15 -30.25
N GLY A 302 -28.33 -12.44 -30.13
CA GLY A 302 -29.43 -12.73 -29.21
C GLY A 302 -29.98 -14.14 -29.32
N PRO A 303 -30.20 -14.71 -30.53
CA PRO A 303 -30.64 -16.10 -30.67
C PRO A 303 -29.67 -17.14 -30.09
N LYS A 304 -28.37 -16.83 -30.08
CA LYS A 304 -27.30 -17.76 -29.68
C LYS A 304 -26.82 -17.54 -28.23
N TYR A 305 -26.76 -16.28 -27.80
CA TYR A 305 -26.28 -15.86 -26.49
C TYR A 305 -27.29 -14.93 -25.78
N PRO A 306 -28.55 -15.36 -25.60
CA PRO A 306 -29.62 -14.49 -25.08
C PRO A 306 -29.32 -13.93 -23.68
N VAL A 307 -28.65 -14.72 -22.83
CA VAL A 307 -28.26 -14.31 -21.48
C VAL A 307 -27.24 -13.17 -21.50
N VAL A 308 -26.29 -13.20 -22.45
CA VAL A 308 -25.27 -12.15 -22.59
C VAL A 308 -25.93 -10.85 -23.02
N ILE A 309 -26.76 -10.88 -24.06
CA ILE A 309 -27.43 -9.68 -24.56
C ILE A 309 -28.37 -9.08 -23.52
N LYS A 310 -29.16 -9.91 -22.84
CA LYS A 310 -30.04 -9.46 -21.75
C LYS A 310 -29.26 -8.80 -20.62
N SER A 311 -28.06 -9.30 -20.30
CA SER A 311 -27.18 -8.66 -19.32
C SER A 311 -26.75 -7.25 -19.75
N TRP A 312 -26.42 -7.02 -21.02
CA TRP A 312 -26.11 -5.68 -21.52
C TRP A 312 -27.33 -4.75 -21.49
N GLN A 313 -28.49 -5.21 -21.96
CA GLN A 313 -29.73 -4.43 -21.98
C GLN A 313 -30.17 -4.03 -20.56
N ASN A 314 -30.22 -4.98 -19.62
CA ASN A 314 -30.61 -4.71 -18.24
C ASN A 314 -29.71 -3.67 -17.56
N ASN A 315 -28.41 -3.68 -17.90
CA ASN A 315 -27.41 -2.80 -17.31
C ASN A 315 -27.12 -1.58 -18.17
N TRP A 316 -27.85 -1.36 -19.26
CA TRP A 316 -27.49 -0.35 -20.26
C TRP A 316 -27.49 1.06 -19.70
N HIS A 317 -28.46 1.39 -18.84
CA HIS A 317 -28.57 2.71 -18.20
C HIS A 317 -27.30 3.12 -17.45
N LYS A 318 -26.65 2.17 -16.75
CA LYS A 318 -25.39 2.39 -16.01
C LYS A 318 -24.14 2.11 -16.85
N LEU A 319 -24.25 1.33 -17.93
CA LEU A 319 -23.15 1.11 -18.87
C LEU A 319 -22.95 2.30 -19.81
N SER A 320 -23.98 3.11 -20.04
CA SER A 320 -24.00 4.23 -21.00
C SER A 320 -23.86 5.62 -20.36
N THR A 321 -23.69 5.72 -19.03
CA THR A 321 -23.57 6.99 -18.30
C THR A 321 -22.46 7.88 -18.87
N TYR A 322 -21.34 7.29 -19.29
CA TYR A 322 -20.22 8.00 -19.89
C TYR A 322 -20.61 8.84 -21.13
N PHE A 323 -21.67 8.48 -21.88
CA PHE A 323 -22.12 9.27 -23.03
C PHE A 323 -22.56 10.70 -22.66
N ALA A 324 -22.93 10.94 -21.39
CA ALA A 324 -23.29 12.26 -20.90
C ALA A 324 -22.09 13.24 -20.80
N TYR A 325 -20.87 12.76 -20.98
CA TYR A 325 -19.65 13.52 -20.79
C TYR A 325 -18.87 13.70 -22.08
N ASP A 326 -17.87 14.58 -22.07
CA ASP A 326 -16.94 14.78 -23.18
C ASP A 326 -15.93 13.61 -23.30
N GLU A 327 -15.14 13.60 -24.39
CA GLU A 327 -14.16 12.53 -24.63
C GLU A 327 -13.15 12.36 -23.48
N GLN A 328 -12.73 13.46 -22.84
CA GLN A 328 -11.74 13.43 -21.77
C GLN A 328 -12.27 12.67 -20.55
N ILE A 329 -13.46 13.03 -20.08
CA ILE A 329 -14.13 12.39 -18.95
C ILE A 329 -14.57 10.97 -19.32
N ARG A 330 -15.13 10.77 -20.52
CA ARG A 330 -15.48 9.44 -21.05
C ARG A 330 -14.30 8.49 -20.88
N ARG A 331 -13.13 8.85 -21.43
CA ARG A 331 -11.94 8.01 -21.38
C ARG A 331 -11.51 7.68 -19.95
N LEU A 332 -11.71 8.57 -18.98
CA LEU A 332 -11.38 8.30 -17.57
C LEU A 332 -12.33 7.27 -16.95
N ILE A 333 -13.63 7.35 -17.25
CA ILE A 333 -14.67 6.60 -16.53
C ILE A 333 -14.91 5.22 -17.16
N TYR A 334 -14.98 5.12 -18.49
CA TYR A 334 -15.25 3.83 -19.13
C TYR A 334 -13.99 2.96 -19.31
N THR A 335 -12.79 3.56 -19.24
CA THR A 335 -11.54 2.78 -19.21
C THR A 335 -11.15 2.47 -17.77
N THR A 336 -10.71 1.23 -17.52
CA THR A 336 -10.23 0.78 -16.21
C THR A 336 -8.80 1.23 -15.92
N ASN A 337 -8.20 2.09 -16.75
CA ASN A 337 -6.77 2.37 -16.73
C ASN A 337 -6.25 2.90 -15.39
N ALA A 338 -7.03 3.73 -14.68
CA ALA A 338 -6.62 4.29 -13.40
C ALA A 338 -6.49 3.20 -12.32
N VAL A 339 -7.56 2.43 -12.11
CA VAL A 339 -7.61 1.36 -11.11
C VAL A 339 -6.78 0.15 -11.51
N GLU A 340 -6.76 -0.24 -12.79
CA GLU A 340 -5.89 -1.32 -13.30
C GLU A 340 -4.42 -0.93 -13.24
N GLY A 341 -4.08 0.34 -13.51
CA GLY A 341 -2.73 0.86 -13.35
C GLY A 341 -2.24 0.79 -11.91
N PHE A 342 -3.12 1.06 -10.94
CA PHE A 342 -2.87 0.85 -9.52
C PHE A 342 -2.71 -0.65 -9.20
N HIS A 343 -3.70 -1.48 -9.56
CA HIS A 343 -3.68 -2.93 -9.34
C HIS A 343 -2.44 -3.60 -9.94
N ARG A 344 -2.00 -3.20 -11.13
CA ARG A 344 -0.78 -3.70 -11.77
C ARG A 344 0.45 -3.42 -10.92
N GLN A 345 0.56 -2.24 -10.32
CA GLN A 345 1.69 -1.87 -9.47
C GLN A 345 1.69 -2.64 -8.15
N VAL A 346 0.51 -2.84 -7.53
CA VAL A 346 0.39 -3.68 -6.33
C VAL A 346 0.74 -5.14 -6.67
N ARG A 347 0.18 -5.69 -7.77
CA ARG A 347 0.48 -7.05 -8.24
C ARG A 347 1.96 -7.26 -8.52
N LYS A 348 2.69 -6.25 -9.02
CA LYS A 348 4.15 -6.35 -9.23
C LYS A 348 4.88 -6.72 -7.92
N ILE A 349 4.42 -6.20 -6.79
CA ILE A 349 5.00 -6.39 -5.45
C ILE A 349 4.50 -7.70 -4.82
N THR A 350 3.22 -8.04 -5.03
CA THR A 350 2.59 -9.18 -4.37
C THR A 350 2.69 -10.50 -5.14
N LYS A 351 2.97 -10.49 -6.45
CA LYS A 351 2.93 -11.70 -7.32
C LYS A 351 3.86 -12.84 -6.91
N THR A 352 4.95 -12.53 -6.21
CA THR A 352 5.93 -13.51 -5.73
C THR A 352 5.54 -14.10 -4.38
N LYS A 353 4.51 -13.55 -3.72
CA LYS A 353 3.99 -14.06 -2.46
C LYS A 353 2.99 -15.17 -2.76
N GLY A 354 3.16 -16.30 -2.08
CA GLY A 354 2.18 -17.39 -2.07
C GLY A 354 0.96 -17.01 -1.22
N ALA A 355 0.54 -17.90 -0.33
CA ALA A 355 -0.51 -17.58 0.64
C ALA A 355 0.04 -16.69 1.78
N PHE A 356 -0.63 -15.58 2.04
CA PHE A 356 -0.33 -14.72 3.19
C PHE A 356 -0.72 -15.41 4.50
N PRO A 357 -0.01 -15.17 5.61
CA PRO A 357 -0.27 -15.85 6.88
C PRO A 357 -1.57 -15.39 7.57
N ASN A 358 -2.03 -14.17 7.31
CA ASN A 358 -3.29 -13.59 7.78
C ASN A 358 -3.61 -12.30 6.99
N ASP A 359 -4.80 -11.74 7.21
CA ASP A 359 -5.28 -10.54 6.52
C ASP A 359 -4.42 -9.30 6.84
N MET A 360 -3.91 -9.17 8.06
CA MET A 360 -3.06 -8.03 8.45
C MET A 360 -1.72 -8.05 7.71
N ALA A 361 -1.11 -9.22 7.50
CA ALA A 361 0.11 -9.34 6.72
C ALA A 361 -0.10 -8.94 5.25
N LEU A 362 -1.26 -9.26 4.68
CA LEU A 362 -1.67 -8.81 3.35
C LEU A 362 -1.82 -7.28 3.33
N LEU A 363 -2.59 -6.72 4.27
CA LEU A 363 -2.83 -5.28 4.38
C LEU A 363 -1.53 -4.49 4.57
N LYS A 364 -0.59 -4.96 5.41
CA LYS A 364 0.73 -4.33 5.60
C LYS A 364 1.47 -4.15 4.28
N LEU A 365 1.57 -5.22 3.49
CA LEU A 365 2.32 -5.18 2.24
C LEU A 365 1.63 -4.31 1.19
N ILE A 366 0.30 -4.36 1.09
CA ILE A 366 -0.43 -3.50 0.18
C ILE A 366 -0.32 -2.04 0.62
N TYR A 367 -0.44 -1.71 1.91
CA TYR A 367 -0.23 -0.36 2.42
C TYR A 367 1.14 0.21 2.04
N LEU A 368 2.21 -0.55 2.27
CA LEU A 368 3.56 -0.12 1.87
C LEU A 368 3.71 0.03 0.35
N ALA A 369 3.02 -0.79 -0.43
CA ALA A 369 2.94 -0.62 -1.88
C ALA A 369 2.22 0.69 -2.25
N VAL A 370 1.10 0.99 -1.58
CA VAL A 370 0.31 2.21 -1.76
C VAL A 370 1.16 3.44 -1.48
N GLU A 371 1.87 3.50 -0.34
CA GLU A 371 2.77 4.61 -0.03
C GLU A 371 3.83 4.84 -1.11
N ASN A 372 4.43 3.77 -1.63
CA ASN A 372 5.41 3.86 -2.71
C ASN A 372 4.80 4.35 -4.03
N ILE A 373 3.55 3.98 -4.32
CA ILE A 373 2.83 4.38 -5.53
C ILE A 373 2.38 5.84 -5.42
N SER A 374 1.81 6.24 -4.28
CA SER A 374 1.27 7.58 -4.05
C SER A 374 2.35 8.66 -4.06
N ARG A 375 3.59 8.35 -3.63
CA ARG A 375 4.76 9.23 -3.80
C ARG A 375 5.02 9.68 -5.24
N LYS A 376 4.48 8.97 -6.23
CA LYS A 376 4.59 9.31 -7.66
C LYS A 376 3.37 10.06 -8.20
N TRP A 377 2.32 10.21 -7.41
CA TRP A 377 1.11 10.95 -7.78
C TRP A 377 1.27 12.44 -7.46
N THR A 378 2.31 13.05 -8.01
CA THR A 378 2.72 14.43 -7.73
C THR A 378 2.06 15.45 -8.66
N SER A 379 1.32 15.00 -9.68
CA SER A 379 0.68 15.85 -10.67
C SER A 379 -0.78 15.46 -10.84
N PRO A 380 -1.66 16.42 -11.16
CA PRO A 380 -3.05 16.14 -11.46
C PRO A 380 -3.14 15.30 -12.74
N LEU A 381 -4.31 14.71 -12.97
CA LEU A 381 -4.60 14.04 -14.23
C LEU A 381 -4.39 14.98 -15.43
N GLN A 382 -3.99 14.40 -16.56
CA GLN A 382 -3.75 15.16 -17.77
C GLN A 382 -5.02 15.94 -18.18
N ASN A 383 -4.84 17.21 -18.56
CA ASN A 383 -5.90 18.14 -18.95
C ASN A 383 -6.95 18.42 -17.85
N TRP A 384 -6.60 18.24 -16.57
CA TRP A 384 -7.56 18.39 -15.48
C TRP A 384 -8.29 19.74 -15.45
N ALA A 385 -7.64 20.85 -15.78
CA ALA A 385 -8.28 22.16 -15.79
C ALA A 385 -9.48 22.26 -16.75
N LEU A 386 -9.43 21.56 -17.89
CA LEU A 386 -10.55 21.48 -18.83
C LEU A 386 -11.63 20.53 -18.29
N THR A 387 -11.22 19.38 -17.78
CA THR A 387 -12.10 18.41 -17.14
C THR A 387 -12.89 19.02 -15.98
N ALA A 388 -12.22 19.79 -15.11
CA ALA A 388 -12.83 20.44 -13.96
C ALA A 388 -13.90 21.46 -14.36
N GLN A 389 -13.68 22.24 -15.43
CA GLN A 389 -14.69 23.16 -15.97
C GLN A 389 -15.92 22.41 -16.49
N GLN A 390 -15.72 21.30 -17.21
CA GLN A 390 -16.85 20.48 -17.70
C GLN A 390 -17.63 19.85 -16.54
N LEU A 391 -16.93 19.35 -15.52
CA LEU A 391 -17.57 18.86 -14.29
C LEU A 391 -18.32 19.98 -13.55
N HIS A 392 -17.76 21.19 -13.48
CA HIS A 392 -18.45 22.35 -12.91
C HIS A 392 -19.72 22.71 -13.68
N ILE A 393 -19.68 22.75 -15.01
CA ILE A 393 -20.86 23.00 -15.85
C ILE A 393 -21.94 21.92 -15.64
N LYS A 394 -21.52 20.66 -15.52
CA LYS A 394 -22.43 19.51 -15.37
C LYS A 394 -23.05 19.41 -13.98
N PHE A 395 -22.28 19.65 -12.92
CA PHE A 395 -22.66 19.40 -11.53
C PHE A 395 -22.90 20.69 -10.71
N GLY A 396 -22.65 21.86 -11.29
CA GLY A 396 -22.89 23.17 -10.69
C GLY A 396 -22.19 23.33 -9.34
N ASP A 397 -22.98 23.72 -8.32
CA ASP A 397 -22.51 24.01 -6.96
C ASP A 397 -21.89 22.81 -6.23
N ARG A 398 -22.09 21.59 -6.74
CA ARG A 398 -21.44 20.38 -6.20
C ARG A 398 -19.95 20.32 -6.57
N MET A 399 -19.55 20.88 -7.71
CA MET A 399 -18.15 20.96 -8.15
C MET A 399 -17.67 22.41 -8.12
N ARG A 400 -17.47 22.97 -6.91
CA ARG A 400 -17.01 24.36 -6.77
C ARG A 400 -15.57 24.52 -7.21
N MET A 401 -15.33 25.54 -8.04
CA MET A 401 -13.99 25.99 -8.38
C MET A 401 -13.60 27.15 -7.47
N ASP A 402 -12.40 27.11 -6.89
CA ASP A 402 -11.85 28.25 -6.16
C ASP A 402 -11.29 29.23 -7.20
N LEU A 403 -12.07 30.24 -7.54
CA LEU A 403 -11.69 31.31 -8.47
C LEU A 403 -11.41 32.60 -7.72
#